data_AF-A0A0T6A3C8-F1
#
_entry.id   AF-A0A0T6A3C8-F1
#
_cell.length_a   1.000
_cell.length_b   1.000
_cell.length_c   1.000
_cell.angle_alpha   90.00
_cell.angle_beta   90.00
_cell.angle_gamma   90.00
#
_symmetry.space_group_name_H-M   'P 1'
#
loop_
_entity.id
_entity.type
_entity.pdbx_description
1 polymer ?
#
loop_
_entity_poly.entity_id
_entity_poly.type
_entity_poly.pdbx_seq_one_letter_code
_entity_poly.pdbx_strand_id
1 'polypeptide(L)'
;MDVGITFQMWTRPDFPQWSLPALEAAKCAELQGPEAFERIHFGLFRAFFCEGVNIGRVEEVIEVARRAELDMDRFLSDYQGGGQRNRVLEEHVQAIQRYRVRAIPTVVIGEAPPIVGAVPLREYERLLARLLG
;
A
#
# COMPACT_ATOMS: atom_id res chain seq x y z
N MET A 1 -3.89 19.02 13.71
CA MET A 1 -3.26 19.08 12.37
C MET A 1 -2.45 17.82 12.27
N ASP A 2 -2.89 16.87 11.44
CA ASP A 2 -2.12 15.65 11.25
C ASP A 2 -0.90 16.04 10.42
N VAL A 3 0.27 16.08 11.06
CA VAL A 3 1.52 16.37 10.39
C VAL A 3 1.77 15.14 9.53
N GLY A 4 1.73 15.31 8.20
CA GLY A 4 1.99 14.23 7.26
C GLY A 4 3.32 13.52 7.54
N ILE A 5 3.60 12.45 6.80
CA ILE A 5 4.83 11.67 6.96
C ILE A 5 6.05 12.55 6.69
N THR A 6 6.85 12.81 7.74
CA THR A 6 8.15 13.47 7.62
C THR A 6 9.22 12.42 7.36
N PHE A 7 9.72 12.40 6.12
CA PHE A 7 10.78 11.47 5.71
C PHE A 7 12.00 11.56 6.63
N GLN A 8 12.54 10.39 6.99
CA GLN A 8 13.82 10.23 7.66
C GLN A 8 14.74 9.39 6.78
N MET A 9 16.01 9.82 6.66
CA MET A 9 16.99 9.08 5.89
C MET A 9 17.23 7.70 6.50
N TRP A 10 17.26 6.67 5.65
CA TRP A 10 17.53 5.31 6.08
C TRP A 10 18.98 5.14 6.55
N THR A 11 19.18 4.61 7.75
CA THR A 11 20.51 4.47 8.38
C THR A 11 20.95 3.03 8.62
N ARG A 12 20.04 2.06 8.50
CA ARG A 12 20.34 0.64 8.73
C ARG A 12 20.97 -0.02 7.49
N PRO A 13 21.80 -1.06 7.65
CA PRO A 13 22.43 -1.73 6.51
C PRO A 13 21.48 -2.60 5.68
N ASP A 14 20.24 -2.81 6.12
CA ASP A 14 19.28 -3.77 5.59
C ASP A 14 18.08 -3.10 4.91
N PHE A 15 18.33 -2.23 3.94
CA PHE A 15 17.27 -1.60 3.15
C PHE A 15 16.42 -2.66 2.41
N PRO A 16 15.07 -2.57 2.44
CA PRO A 16 14.19 -3.55 1.80
C PRO A 16 14.39 -3.58 0.29
N GLN A 17 14.54 -4.78 -0.28
CA GLN A 17 14.69 -4.99 -1.73
C GLN A 17 13.34 -5.12 -2.46
N TRP A 18 12.25 -5.27 -1.70
CA TRP A 18 10.90 -5.46 -2.18
C TRP A 18 9.88 -5.11 -1.09
N SER A 19 8.64 -4.86 -1.48
CA SER A 19 7.54 -4.54 -0.56
C SER A 19 6.48 -5.63 -0.47
N LEU A 20 6.70 -6.80 -1.10
CA LEU A 20 5.69 -7.85 -1.19
C LEU A 20 5.16 -8.31 0.18
N PRO A 21 5.98 -8.51 1.23
CA PRO A 21 5.47 -8.83 2.57
C PRO A 21 4.51 -7.76 3.12
N ALA A 22 4.86 -6.47 3.00
CA ALA A 22 3.99 -5.38 3.44
C ALA A 22 2.71 -5.25 2.61
N LEU A 23 2.79 -5.46 1.29
CA LEU A 23 1.60 -5.44 0.42
C LEU A 23 0.64 -6.58 0.76
N GLU A 24 1.17 -7.78 1.04
CA GLU A 24 0.39 -8.92 1.51
C GLU A 24 -0.30 -8.61 2.85
N ALA A 25 0.42 -7.98 3.79
CA ALA A 25 -0.15 -7.61 5.09
C ALA A 25 -1.29 -6.60 4.96
N ALA A 26 -1.16 -5.61 4.07
CA ALA A 26 -2.23 -4.66 3.79
C ALA A 26 -3.47 -5.36 3.23
N LYS A 27 -3.30 -6.35 2.34
CA LYS A 27 -4.39 -7.16 1.81
C LYS A 27 -5.06 -8.07 2.86
N CYS A 28 -4.29 -8.63 3.80
CA CYS A 28 -4.86 -9.36 4.93
C CYS A 28 -5.71 -8.43 5.83
N ALA A 29 -5.24 -7.20 6.09
CA ALA A 29 -6.00 -6.23 6.87
C ALA A 29 -7.29 -5.76 6.16
N GLU A 30 -7.27 -5.66 4.82
CA GLU A 30 -8.46 -5.34 4.02
C GLU A 30 -9.61 -6.33 4.25
N LEU A 31 -9.30 -7.61 4.53
CA LEU A 31 -10.31 -8.62 4.89
C LEU A 31 -11.01 -8.30 6.23
N GLN A 32 -10.34 -7.56 7.13
CA GLN A 32 -10.88 -7.14 8.42
C GLN A 32 -11.71 -5.85 8.32
N GLY A 33 -11.71 -5.18 7.17
CA GLY A 33 -12.48 -3.97 6.90
C GLY A 33 -11.63 -2.78 6.47
N PRO A 34 -12.27 -1.73 5.93
CA PRO A 34 -11.57 -0.56 5.41
C PRO A 34 -10.78 0.18 6.49
N GLU A 35 -11.27 0.27 7.72
CA GLU A 35 -10.57 0.93 8.82
C GLU A 35 -9.29 0.17 9.22
N ALA A 36 -9.30 -1.16 9.17
CA ALA A 36 -8.12 -1.99 9.43
C ALA A 36 -7.08 -1.81 8.31
N PHE A 37 -7.53 -1.80 7.05
CA PHE A 37 -6.67 -1.47 5.92
C PHE A 37 -6.01 -0.09 6.09
N GLU A 38 -6.79 0.95 6.40
CA GLU A 38 -6.26 2.31 6.57
C GLU A 38 -5.17 2.37 7.66
N ARG A 39 -5.43 1.77 8.84
CA ARG A 39 -4.45 1.76 9.94
C ARG A 39 -3.14 1.10 9.54
N ILE A 40 -3.17 -0.09 8.93
CA ILE A 40 -1.92 -0.76 8.53
C ILE A 40 -1.28 -0.07 7.32
N HIS A 41 -2.06 0.50 6.40
CA HIS A 41 -1.54 1.17 5.22
C HIS A 41 -0.67 2.37 5.63
N PHE A 42 -1.20 3.26 6.46
CA PHE A 42 -0.42 4.38 7.00
C PHE A 42 0.67 3.92 7.97
N GLY A 43 0.42 2.86 8.74
CA GLY A 43 1.42 2.23 9.61
C GLY A 43 2.66 1.77 8.85
N LEU A 44 2.49 1.06 7.73
CA LEU A 44 3.58 0.57 6.88
C LEU A 44 4.34 1.71 6.20
N PHE A 45 3.64 2.75 5.74
CA PHE A 45 4.29 3.94 5.18
C PHE A 45 5.15 4.64 6.24
N ARG A 46 4.62 4.85 7.45
CA ARG A 46 5.37 5.45 8.56
C ARG A 46 6.58 4.59 8.95
N ALA A 47 6.37 3.28 9.07
CA ALA A 47 7.41 2.32 9.41
C ALA A 47 8.59 2.41 8.42
N PHE A 48 8.30 2.44 7.12
CA PHE A 48 9.32 2.52 6.08
C PHE A 48 9.97 3.92 5.97
N PHE A 49 9.16 4.97 5.82
CA PHE A 49 9.65 6.32 5.50
C PHE A 49 10.16 7.11 6.72
N CYS A 50 9.76 6.75 7.94
CA CYS A 50 10.11 7.50 9.15
C CYS A 50 10.93 6.70 10.16
N GLU A 51 10.69 5.38 10.27
CA GLU A 51 11.17 4.59 11.41
C GLU A 51 12.32 3.65 11.06
N GLY A 52 12.69 3.52 9.77
CA GLY A 52 13.73 2.58 9.36
C GLY A 52 13.33 1.11 9.56
N VAL A 53 12.05 0.78 9.42
CA VAL A 53 11.52 -0.59 9.54
C VAL A 53 11.61 -1.28 8.18
N ASN A 54 12.21 -2.46 8.15
CA ASN A 54 12.38 -3.25 6.93
C ASN A 54 11.07 -3.98 6.60
N ILE A 55 10.23 -3.33 5.81
CA ILE A 55 8.95 -3.84 5.30
C ILE A 55 9.08 -5.03 4.33
N GLY A 56 10.31 -5.45 4.02
CA GLY A 56 10.62 -6.69 3.31
C GLY A 56 10.86 -7.90 4.22
N ARG A 57 10.83 -7.72 5.55
CA ARG A 57 10.94 -8.78 6.57
C ARG A 57 9.60 -9.06 7.21
N VAL A 58 9.23 -10.34 7.26
CA VAL A 58 7.92 -10.78 7.78
C VAL A 58 7.75 -10.40 9.25
N GLU A 59 8.78 -10.56 10.06
CA GLU A 59 8.72 -10.31 11.50
C GLU A 59 8.49 -8.82 11.80
N GLU A 60 9.14 -7.94 11.04
CA GLU A 60 8.98 -6.49 11.17
C GLU A 60 7.59 -6.03 10.67
N VAL A 61 7.07 -6.66 9.61
CA VAL A 61 5.70 -6.40 9.11
C VAL A 61 4.63 -6.86 10.10
N ILE A 62 4.81 -8.03 10.74
CA ILE A 62 3.90 -8.53 11.80
C ILE A 62 3.85 -7.55 12.96
N GLU A 63 4.98 -6.96 13.33
CA GLU A 63 5.03 -5.96 14.39
C GLU A 63 4.27 -4.67 14.01
N VAL A 64 4.35 -4.24 12.74
CA VAL A 64 3.51 -3.12 12.25
C VAL A 64 2.02 -3.48 12.31
N ALA A 65 1.64 -4.71 11.96
CA ALA A 65 0.25 -5.17 12.06
C ALA A 65 -0.27 -5.15 13.50
N ARG A 66 0.56 -5.51 14.49
CA ARG A 66 0.22 -5.40 15.92
C ARG A 66 -0.02 -3.95 16.34
N ARG A 67 0.89 -3.04 15.96
CA ARG A 67 0.76 -1.60 16.25
C ARG A 67 -0.44 -0.96 15.56
N ALA A 68 -0.87 -1.52 14.42
CA ALA A 68 -2.08 -1.13 13.72
C ALA A 68 -3.36 -1.69 14.35
N GLU A 69 -3.27 -2.41 15.48
CA GLU A 69 -4.41 -2.95 16.21
C GLU A 69 -5.33 -3.80 15.32
N LEU A 70 -4.73 -4.69 14.53
CA LEU A 70 -5.46 -5.72 13.79
C LEU A 70 -5.87 -6.88 14.73
N ASP A 71 -6.90 -7.62 14.33
CA ASP A 71 -7.13 -8.96 14.88
C ASP A 71 -5.97 -9.86 14.44
N MET A 72 -5.05 -10.11 15.36
CA MET A 72 -3.79 -10.79 15.06
C MET A 72 -3.98 -12.28 14.76
N ASP A 73 -4.96 -12.94 15.34
CA ASP A 73 -5.22 -14.36 15.09
C ASP A 73 -5.72 -14.53 13.65
N ARG A 74 -6.68 -13.69 13.25
CA ARG A 74 -7.19 -13.64 11.88
C ARG A 74 -6.10 -13.22 10.88
N PHE A 75 -5.35 -12.16 11.21
CA PHE A 75 -4.27 -11.65 10.36
C PHE A 75 -3.21 -12.72 10.09
N LEU A 76 -2.72 -13.40 11.13
CA LEU A 76 -1.68 -14.43 10.98
C LEU A 76 -2.19 -15.61 10.16
N SER A 77 -3.44 -16.04 10.38
CA SER A 77 -4.07 -17.09 9.57
C SER A 77 -4.12 -16.70 8.09
N ASP A 78 -4.60 -15.50 7.78
CA ASP A 78 -4.73 -15.01 6.40
C ASP A 78 -3.35 -14.83 5.72
N TYR A 79 -2.37 -14.32 6.45
CA TYR A 79 -1.01 -14.06 5.97
C TYR A 79 -0.23 -15.37 5.73
N GLN A 80 -0.42 -16.39 6.57
CA GLN A 80 0.18 -17.71 6.35
C GLN A 80 -0.51 -18.49 5.22
N GLY A 81 -1.79 -18.23 4.97
CA GLY A 81 -2.56 -18.89 3.91
C GLY A 81 -2.11 -18.55 2.49
N GLY A 82 -1.34 -17.48 2.28
CA GLY A 82 -0.77 -17.09 0.99
C GLY A 82 -1.77 -16.60 -0.07
N GLY A 83 -3.07 -16.62 0.21
CA GLY A 83 -4.11 -16.14 -0.71
C GLY A 83 -3.94 -14.65 -1.04
N GLN A 84 -3.57 -13.84 -0.04
CA GLN A 84 -3.36 -12.41 -0.25
C GLN A 84 -2.06 -12.09 -1.00
N ARG A 85 -1.01 -12.92 -0.85
CA ARG A 85 0.18 -12.86 -1.70
C ARG A 85 -0.16 -13.02 -3.17
N ASN A 86 -0.93 -14.07 -3.49
CA ASN A 86 -1.34 -14.35 -4.87
C ASN A 86 -2.15 -13.19 -5.44
N ARG A 87 -3.06 -12.62 -4.64
CA ARG A 87 -3.83 -11.43 -5.02
C ARG A 87 -2.94 -10.23 -5.36
N VAL A 88 -1.91 -9.94 -4.56
CA VAL A 88 -0.94 -8.86 -4.88
C VAL A 88 -0.27 -9.08 -6.23
N LEU A 89 0.15 -10.32 -6.50
CA LEU A 89 0.82 -10.68 -7.77
C LEU A 89 -0.14 -10.57 -8.96
N GLU A 90 -1.37 -11.04 -8.82
CA GLU A 90 -2.42 -10.94 -9.84
C GLU A 90 -2.77 -9.47 -10.15
N GLU A 91 -2.97 -8.65 -9.12
CA GLU A 91 -3.24 -7.22 -9.27
C GLU A 91 -2.04 -6.50 -9.95
N HIS A 92 -0.81 -6.88 -9.63
CA HIS A 92 0.39 -6.36 -10.30
C HIS A 92 0.42 -6.72 -11.79
N VAL A 93 0.14 -7.99 -12.14
CA VAL A 93 0.05 -8.44 -13.53
C VAL A 93 -1.05 -7.67 -14.27
N GLN A 94 -2.22 -7.51 -13.63
CA GLN A 94 -3.33 -6.74 -14.19
C GLN A 94 -2.95 -5.28 -14.44
N ALA A 95 -2.28 -4.63 -13.48
CA ALA A 95 -1.82 -3.25 -13.61
C ALA A 95 -0.90 -3.05 -14.85
N ILE A 96 0.04 -3.96 -15.07
CA ILE A 96 0.97 -3.88 -16.21
C ILE A 96 0.29 -4.26 -17.53
N GLN A 97 -0.44 -5.38 -17.56
CA GLN A 97 -0.95 -5.95 -18.80
C GLN A 97 -2.19 -5.22 -19.31
N ARG A 98 -3.16 -4.97 -18.42
CA ARG A 98 -4.44 -4.33 -18.78
C ARG A 98 -4.34 -2.83 -18.76
N TYR A 99 -3.83 -2.26 -17.67
CA TYR A 99 -3.83 -0.82 -17.44
C TYR A 99 -2.55 -0.11 -17.89
N ARG A 100 -1.55 -0.87 -18.39
CA ARG A 100 -0.27 -0.35 -18.90
C ARG A 100 0.46 0.56 -17.91
N VAL A 101 0.31 0.30 -16.61
CA VAL A 101 0.98 1.05 -15.54
C VAL A 101 2.49 0.86 -15.65
N ARG A 102 3.24 1.96 -15.67
CA ARG A 102 4.72 1.97 -15.77
C ARG A 102 5.41 2.74 -14.64
N ALA A 103 4.65 3.44 -13.82
CA ALA A 103 5.15 4.24 -12.72
C ALA A 103 4.11 4.31 -11.60
N ILE A 104 4.55 4.67 -10.39
CA ILE A 104 3.69 4.87 -9.24
C ILE A 104 3.85 6.30 -8.67
N PRO A 105 2.80 6.87 -8.04
CA PRO A 105 1.42 6.40 -8.11
C PRO A 105 0.84 6.58 -9.52
N THR A 106 -0.07 5.70 -9.93
CA THR A 106 -0.88 5.86 -11.14
C THR A 106 -2.35 5.66 -10.77
N VAL A 107 -3.21 6.56 -11.21
CA VAL A 107 -4.66 6.48 -11.01
C VAL A 107 -5.35 6.28 -12.37
N VAL A 108 -6.24 5.30 -12.44
CA VAL A 108 -7.05 4.98 -13.63
C VAL A 108 -8.53 5.20 -13.28
N ILE A 109 -9.25 5.95 -14.11
CA ILE A 109 -10.68 6.25 -13.92
C ILE A 109 -11.43 5.94 -15.22
N GLY A 110 -12.21 4.86 -15.21
CA GLY A 110 -12.89 4.38 -16.42
C GLY A 110 -11.91 4.16 -17.59
N GLU A 111 -12.28 4.66 -18.77
CA GLU A 111 -11.46 4.60 -19.99
C GLU A 111 -10.63 5.87 -20.22
N ALA A 112 -10.58 6.78 -19.24
CA ALA A 112 -9.79 8.01 -19.37
C ALA A 112 -8.27 7.70 -19.38
N PRO A 113 -7.46 8.57 -20.01
CA PRO A 113 -6.00 8.46 -19.89
C PRO A 113 -5.55 8.45 -18.42
N PRO A 114 -4.57 7.59 -18.05
CA PRO A 114 -4.13 7.46 -16.68
C PRO A 114 -3.46 8.75 -16.17
N ILE A 115 -3.69 9.07 -14.90
CA ILE A 115 -2.97 10.12 -14.19
C ILE A 115 -1.73 9.49 -13.56
N VAL A 116 -0.54 9.91 -14.01
CA VAL A 116 0.74 9.38 -13.56
C VAL A 116 1.47 10.38 -12.68
N GLY A 117 1.89 9.93 -11.49
CA GLY A 117 2.61 10.72 -10.50
C GLY A 117 1.72 11.32 -9.42
N ALA A 118 2.35 11.87 -8.38
CA ALA A 118 1.68 12.60 -7.31
C ALA A 118 1.29 14.01 -7.80
N VAL A 119 0.22 14.09 -8.59
CA VAL A 119 -0.28 15.36 -9.14
C VAL A 119 -1.15 16.11 -8.12
N PRO A 120 -1.28 17.44 -8.24
CA PRO A 120 -2.16 18.21 -7.36
C PRO A 120 -3.64 17.80 -7.48
N LEU A 121 -4.41 17.93 -6.38
CA LEU A 121 -5.83 17.55 -6.29
C LEU A 121 -6.67 18.04 -7.49
N ARG A 122 -6.44 19.29 -7.92
CA ARG A 122 -7.13 19.92 -9.06
C ARG A 122 -7.07 19.12 -10.36
N GLU A 123 -6.04 18.31 -10.58
CA GLU A 123 -5.94 17.50 -11.80
C GLU A 123 -6.97 16.36 -11.78
N TYR A 124 -7.22 15.77 -10.61
CA TYR A 124 -8.31 14.81 -10.42
C TYR A 124 -9.68 15.49 -10.55
N GLU A 125 -9.88 16.67 -9.94
CA GLU A 125 -11.14 17.42 -10.02
C GLU A 125 -11.49 17.77 -11.48
N ARG A 126 -10.51 18.24 -12.27
CA ARG A 126 -10.70 18.52 -13.70
C ARG A 126 -11.10 17.28 -14.49
N LEU A 127 -10.47 16.13 -14.20
CA LEU A 127 -10.81 14.88 -14.89
C LEU A 127 -12.23 14.43 -14.54
N LEU A 128 -12.57 14.41 -13.25
CA LEU A 128 -13.90 14.02 -12.79
C LEU A 128 -14.99 14.94 -13.35
N ALA A 129 -14.76 16.25 -13.38
CA ALA A 129 -15.69 17.20 -13.98
C ALA A 129 -15.95 16.94 -15.48
N ARG A 130 -14.94 16.48 -16.23
CA ARG A 130 -15.09 16.10 -17.64
C ARG A 130 -15.81 14.77 -17.85
N LEU A 131 -15.77 13.86 -16.87
CA LEU A 131 -16.41 12.55 -16.95
C LEU A 131 -17.87 12.57 -16.48
N LEU A 132 -18.20 13.50 -15.59
CA LEU A 132 -19.54 13.63 -14.98
C LEU A 132 -20.42 14.70 -15.64
N GLY A 133 -19.86 15.56 -16.49
CA GLY A 133 -20.57 16.57 -17.28
C GLY A 133 -20.84 16.09 -18.70
#